data_AF-A0A371DSI2-F1
#
_entry.id   AF-A0A371DSI2-F1
#
_cell.length_a   1.000
_cell.length_b   1.000
_cell.length_c   1.000
_cell.angle_alpha   90.00
_cell.angle_beta   90.00
_cell.angle_gamma   90.00
#
_symmetry.space_group_name_H-M   'P 1'
#
loop_
_entity.id
_entity.type
_entity.pdbx_description
1 polymer ?
#
loop_
_entity_poly.entity_id
_entity_poly.type
_entity_poly.pdbx_seq_one_letter_code
_entity_poly.pdbx_strand_id
1 'polypeptide(L)'
;MNFGTPPISPSLKPFAGVIPNVIALPYGRTLPFYIKAPSWRNMLKLMARLSGTRLEPTMEAMAVVKTEMRLRVVISFVKVHHASSDWHTILYITIDHPIPPNAPTGWKYKNGDTSTLPWSYTLSQMPAFLRDGADSPLSKFYTIPSTNELPFPVLPISFPNLATYLATALETARDAMHDSSSGVRRLAKYIDQFYPNDRPTFDDGPERGGMRQRLKNFVGMGSRPQRDRNADVYELVTPFVADDFGR
;
A
#
# COMPACT_ATOMS: atom_id res chain seq x y z
N MET A 1 -0.87 -10.77 9.86
CA MET A 1 0.45 -10.28 9.43
C MET A 1 1.50 -11.29 9.86
N ASN A 2 2.44 -11.65 8.98
CA ASN A 2 3.51 -12.61 9.26
C ASN A 2 4.57 -12.53 8.14
N PHE A 3 5.59 -13.38 8.16
CA PHE A 3 6.51 -13.56 7.04
C PHE A 3 6.00 -14.60 6.03
N GLY A 4 6.30 -14.40 4.74
CA GLY A 4 5.98 -15.38 3.69
C GLY A 4 4.69 -15.09 2.93
N THR A 5 3.89 -16.13 2.67
CA THR A 5 2.66 -16.00 1.84
C THR A 5 1.42 -15.91 2.74
N PRO A 6 0.55 -14.90 2.57
CA PRO A 6 -0.69 -14.79 3.34
C PRO A 6 -1.69 -15.86 2.92
N PRO A 7 -2.50 -16.39 3.87
CA PRO A 7 -3.65 -17.20 3.51
C PRO A 7 -4.72 -16.34 2.84
N ILE A 8 -5.26 -16.81 1.72
CA ILE A 8 -6.43 -16.24 1.06
C ILE A 8 -7.64 -17.08 1.43
N SER A 9 -8.66 -16.42 1.97
CA SER A 9 -9.92 -17.03 2.40
C SER A 9 -11.05 -16.12 1.93
N PRO A 10 -12.18 -16.68 1.50
CA PRO A 10 -13.37 -15.90 1.15
C PRO A 10 -14.06 -15.31 2.37
N SER A 11 -13.89 -15.91 3.56
CA SER A 11 -14.38 -15.33 4.80
C SER A 11 -13.35 -14.36 5.38
N LEU A 12 -13.80 -13.14 5.65
CA LEU A 12 -13.08 -12.21 6.52
C LEU A 12 -13.21 -12.71 7.96
N LYS A 13 -12.07 -12.99 8.59
CA LYS A 13 -12.01 -13.35 10.00
C LYS A 13 -11.28 -12.24 10.75
N PRO A 14 -11.75 -11.86 11.96
CA PRO A 14 -10.98 -11.00 12.84
C PRO A 14 -9.57 -11.53 13.02
N PHE A 15 -8.59 -10.63 13.18
CA PHE A 15 -7.22 -11.04 13.45
C PHE A 15 -7.16 -11.73 14.82
N ALA A 16 -6.88 -13.04 14.81
CA ALA A 16 -6.72 -13.82 16.02
C ALA A 16 -5.25 -13.73 16.47
N GLY A 17 -4.94 -12.79 17.35
CA GLY A 17 -3.61 -12.64 17.93
C GLY A 17 -3.35 -11.24 18.48
N VAL A 18 -2.27 -11.14 19.26
CA VAL A 18 -1.75 -9.84 19.71
C VAL A 18 -0.93 -9.24 18.57
N ILE A 19 -1.20 -7.98 18.25
CA ILE A 19 -0.38 -7.20 17.32
C ILE A 19 0.85 -6.74 18.11
N PRO A 20 2.08 -7.23 17.81
CA PRO A 20 3.29 -6.76 18.47
C PRO A 20 3.49 -5.25 18.31
N ASN A 21 4.11 -4.65 19.33
CA ASN A 21 4.58 -3.27 19.28
C ASN A 21 5.83 -3.13 18.40
N VAL A 22 6.64 -4.17 18.31
CA VAL A 22 7.86 -4.19 17.49
C VAL A 22 7.83 -5.38 16.55
N ILE A 23 7.99 -5.09 15.27
CA ILE A 23 8.13 -6.11 14.23
C ILE A 23 9.56 -5.99 13.71
N ALA A 24 10.40 -6.94 14.13
CA ALA A 24 11.80 -6.98 13.74
C ALA A 24 11.93 -7.59 12.33
N LEU A 25 12.45 -6.79 11.40
CA LEU A 25 12.66 -7.16 10.01
C LEU A 25 14.07 -7.72 9.82
N PRO A 26 14.21 -8.99 9.44
CA PRO A 26 15.50 -9.58 9.13
C PRO A 26 16.08 -9.02 7.83
N TYR A 27 17.40 -9.16 7.68
CA TYR A 27 18.15 -8.75 6.50
C TYR A 27 18.77 -9.96 5.79
N GLY A 28 18.80 -9.96 4.45
CA GLY A 28 19.40 -11.03 3.63
C GLY A 28 18.38 -12.05 3.11
N ARG A 29 18.71 -13.35 3.20
CA ARG A 29 17.89 -14.45 2.64
C ARG A 29 16.70 -14.77 3.54
N THR A 30 15.69 -13.91 3.50
CA THR A 30 14.50 -14.01 4.35
C THR A 30 13.24 -13.76 3.55
N LEU A 31 12.14 -14.39 3.97
CA LEU A 31 10.84 -14.13 3.39
C LEU A 31 10.40 -12.68 3.68
N PRO A 32 9.61 -12.04 2.79
CA PRO A 32 9.07 -10.71 3.06
C PRO A 32 8.05 -10.75 4.19
N PHE A 33 8.03 -9.70 5.01
CA PHE A 33 6.96 -9.48 5.97
C PHE A 33 5.70 -9.02 5.21
N TYR A 34 4.53 -9.52 5.58
CA TYR A 34 3.27 -9.11 4.97
C TYR A 34 2.24 -8.61 5.98
N ILE A 35 1.47 -7.62 5.55
CA ILE A 35 0.19 -7.21 6.14
C ILE A 35 -0.90 -7.44 5.09
N LYS A 36 -2.05 -7.98 5.50
CA LYS A 36 -3.19 -8.23 4.62
C LYS A 36 -4.39 -7.46 5.16
N ALA A 37 -5.12 -6.79 4.26
CA ALA A 37 -6.36 -6.12 4.56
C ALA A 37 -7.41 -6.38 3.46
N PRO A 38 -8.71 -6.23 3.75
CA PRO A 38 -9.77 -6.38 2.75
C PRO A 38 -9.65 -5.36 1.61
N SER A 39 -9.16 -4.15 1.90
CA SER A 39 -8.95 -3.11 0.91
C SER A 39 -7.77 -2.20 1.27
N TRP A 40 -7.38 -1.34 0.32
CA TRP A 40 -6.36 -0.31 0.55
C TRP A 40 -6.73 0.62 1.70
N ARG A 41 -7.98 1.11 1.74
CA ARG A 41 -8.44 2.00 2.81
C ARG A 41 -8.37 1.32 4.18
N ASN A 42 -8.78 0.05 4.24
CA ASN A 42 -8.69 -0.74 5.47
C ASN A 42 -7.24 -0.96 5.92
N MET A 43 -6.30 -1.11 4.98
CA MET A 43 -4.87 -1.19 5.28
C MET A 43 -4.38 0.09 5.97
N LEU A 44 -4.64 1.25 5.36
CA LEU A 44 -4.19 2.54 5.90
C LEU A 44 -4.82 2.83 7.28
N LYS A 45 -6.13 2.59 7.42
CA LYS A 45 -6.84 2.75 8.71
C LYS A 45 -6.28 1.86 9.80
N LEU A 46 -5.99 0.59 9.47
CA LEU A 46 -5.38 -0.33 10.43
C LEU A 46 -4.03 0.22 10.90
N MET A 47 -3.17 0.63 9.97
CA MET A 47 -1.83 1.12 10.29
C MET A 47 -1.87 2.44 11.08
N ALA A 48 -2.75 3.37 10.72
CA ALA A 48 -2.92 4.62 11.46
C ALA A 48 -3.39 4.40 12.91
N ARG A 49 -4.24 3.39 13.15
CA ARG A 49 -4.74 3.06 14.50
C ARG A 49 -3.73 2.33 15.39
N LEU A 50 -2.69 1.74 14.81
CA LEU A 50 -1.68 0.96 15.54
C LEU A 50 -0.45 1.82 15.86
N SER A 51 -0.66 2.92 16.59
CA SER A 51 0.41 3.88 16.93
C SER A 51 1.55 3.28 17.75
N GLY A 52 1.28 2.23 18.53
CA GLY A 52 2.28 1.48 19.29
C GLY A 52 3.12 0.51 18.46
N THR A 53 2.72 0.22 17.22
CA THR A 53 3.42 -0.73 16.35
C THR A 53 4.42 -0.02 15.44
N ARG A 54 5.64 -0.56 15.39
CA ARG A 54 6.69 -0.09 14.49
C ARG A 54 7.49 -1.25 13.89
N LEU A 55 8.07 -0.98 12.72
CA LEU A 55 9.04 -1.83 12.06
C LEU A 55 10.43 -1.40 12.49
N GLU A 56 11.25 -2.35 12.92
CA GLU A 56 12.67 -2.15 13.24
C GLU A 56 13.52 -3.19 12.53
N PRO A 57 14.79 -2.94 12.23
CA PRO A 57 15.70 -4.00 11.81
C PRO A 57 15.97 -4.97 12.97
N THR A 58 16.25 -6.24 12.68
CA THR A 58 16.76 -7.14 13.72
C THR A 58 18.16 -6.71 14.19
N MET A 59 18.61 -7.22 15.34
CA MET A 59 19.97 -6.94 15.84
C MET A 59 21.05 -7.43 14.87
N GLU A 60 20.82 -8.56 14.21
CA GLU A 60 21.72 -9.11 13.19
C GLU A 60 21.77 -8.21 11.96
N ALA A 61 20.62 -7.64 11.55
CA ALA A 61 20.57 -6.67 10.46
C ALA A 61 21.39 -5.41 10.79
N MET A 62 21.24 -4.85 12.00
CA MET A 62 22.04 -3.72 12.47
C MET A 62 23.54 -4.05 12.59
N ALA A 63 23.88 -5.29 12.92
CA ALA A 63 25.27 -5.73 13.00
C ALA A 63 25.94 -5.75 11.61
N VAL A 64 25.20 -6.12 10.55
CA VAL A 64 25.72 -6.24 9.19
C VAL A 64 25.65 -4.93 8.41
N VAL A 65 24.52 -4.21 8.50
CA VAL A 65 24.29 -2.99 7.73
C VAL A 65 24.76 -1.78 8.52
N LYS A 66 25.90 -1.20 8.11
CA LYS A 66 26.51 -0.02 8.77
C LYS A 66 25.97 1.32 8.27
N THR A 67 24.87 1.29 7.52
CA THR A 67 24.25 2.46 6.90
C THR A 67 22.76 2.47 7.21
N GLU A 68 22.09 3.55 6.83
CA GLU A 68 20.65 3.69 6.93
C GLU A 68 19.93 2.53 6.22
N MET A 69 19.09 1.80 6.96
CA MET A 69 18.29 0.71 6.40
C MET A 69 16.97 1.24 5.86
N ARG A 70 16.77 1.08 4.56
CA ARG A 70 15.58 1.54 3.84
C ARG A 70 14.60 0.40 3.61
N LEU A 71 13.32 0.73 3.54
CA LEU A 71 12.25 -0.23 3.29
C LEU A 71 11.89 -0.29 1.81
N ARG A 72 11.79 -1.51 1.31
CA ARG A 72 11.15 -1.80 0.02
C ARG A 72 9.74 -2.27 0.24
N VAL A 73 8.81 -1.64 -0.47
CA VAL A 73 7.38 -1.89 -0.35
C VAL A 73 6.83 -2.37 -1.69
N VAL A 74 6.16 -3.52 -1.65
CA VAL A 74 5.43 -4.09 -2.78
C VAL A 74 3.97 -4.26 -2.37
N ILE A 75 3.06 -3.66 -3.13
CA ILE A 75 1.62 -3.77 -2.92
C ILE A 75 1.10 -4.85 -3.87
N SER A 76 0.50 -5.90 -3.34
CA SER A 76 -0.13 -6.98 -4.11
C SER A 76 -1.63 -6.97 -3.89
N PHE A 77 -2.39 -6.92 -4.97
CA PHE A 77 -3.83 -7.11 -5.00
C PHE A 77 -4.11 -8.54 -5.41
N VAL A 78 -4.83 -9.30 -4.60
CA VAL A 78 -5.05 -10.74 -4.84
C VAL A 78 -6.54 -11.04 -4.82
N LYS A 79 -7.03 -11.69 -5.88
CA LYS A 79 -8.40 -12.20 -5.94
C LYS A 79 -8.61 -13.30 -4.93
N VAL A 80 -9.75 -13.25 -4.25
CA VAL A 80 -10.19 -14.34 -3.36
C VAL A 80 -10.39 -15.64 -4.13
N HIS A 81 -10.98 -15.53 -5.32
CA HIS A 81 -11.32 -16.64 -6.20
C HIS A 81 -11.39 -16.13 -7.64
N HIS A 82 -11.15 -16.97 -8.65
CA HIS A 82 -11.12 -16.55 -10.05
C HIS A 82 -12.44 -15.91 -10.51
N ALA A 83 -13.56 -16.43 -10.01
CA ALA A 83 -14.91 -15.93 -10.28
C ALA A 83 -15.38 -14.81 -9.33
N SER A 84 -14.61 -14.48 -8.29
CA SER A 84 -14.97 -13.40 -7.35
C SER A 84 -14.56 -12.04 -7.90
N SER A 85 -15.38 -11.02 -7.62
CA SER A 85 -15.04 -9.60 -7.80
C SER A 85 -14.16 -9.06 -6.68
N ASP A 86 -13.97 -9.81 -5.60
CA ASP A 86 -13.34 -9.33 -4.38
C ASP A 86 -11.82 -9.48 -4.45
N TRP A 87 -11.14 -8.38 -4.21
CA TRP A 87 -9.69 -8.27 -4.18
C TRP A 87 -9.21 -7.94 -2.78
N HIS A 88 -8.20 -8.63 -2.27
CA HIS A 88 -7.54 -8.26 -1.03
C HIS A 88 -6.26 -7.49 -1.30
N THR A 89 -5.95 -6.52 -0.43
CA THR A 89 -4.68 -5.79 -0.47
C THR A 89 -3.69 -6.46 0.46
N ILE A 90 -2.51 -6.77 -0.06
CA ILE A 90 -1.37 -7.30 0.68
C ILE A 90 -0.20 -6.35 0.52
N LEU A 91 0.34 -5.90 1.64
CA LEU A 91 1.55 -5.10 1.70
C LEU A 91 2.72 -6.03 2.02
N TYR A 92 3.67 -6.19 1.11
CA TYR A 92 4.92 -6.90 1.35
C TYR A 92 6.06 -5.92 1.61
N ILE A 93 6.86 -6.22 2.64
CA ILE A 93 7.92 -5.36 3.14
C ILE A 93 9.20 -6.16 3.33
N THR A 94 10.31 -5.59 2.87
CA THR A 94 11.68 -6.09 3.08
C THR A 94 12.61 -4.92 3.33
N ILE A 95 13.74 -5.16 3.99
CA ILE A 95 14.85 -4.20 3.99
C ILE A 95 15.49 -4.19 2.58
N ASP A 96 15.78 -3.00 2.06
CA ASP A 96 16.46 -2.81 0.77
C ASP A 96 17.84 -3.47 0.80
N HIS A 97 18.22 -4.09 -0.30
CA HIS A 97 19.48 -4.81 -0.39
C HIS A 97 20.28 -4.29 -1.59
N PRO A 98 21.58 -3.99 -1.42
CA PRO A 98 22.41 -3.55 -2.52
C PRO A 98 22.43 -4.64 -3.60
N ILE A 99 22.29 -4.20 -4.84
CA ILE A 99 22.41 -5.05 -6.01
C ILE A 99 23.90 -5.31 -6.24
N PRO A 100 24.36 -6.57 -6.30
CA PRO A 100 25.75 -6.88 -6.58
C PRO A 100 26.21 -6.21 -7.88
N PRO A 101 27.43 -5.64 -7.93
CA PRO A 101 27.93 -4.96 -9.13
C PRO A 101 27.88 -5.82 -10.40
N ASN A 102 28.07 -7.13 -10.24
CA ASN A 102 28.11 -8.11 -11.33
C ASN A 102 26.77 -8.84 -11.54
N ALA A 103 25.68 -8.39 -10.91
CA ALA A 103 24.38 -9.02 -11.08
C ALA A 103 23.91 -8.90 -12.54
N PRO A 104 23.62 -10.03 -13.22
CA PRO A 104 23.05 -10.00 -14.56
C PRO A 104 21.76 -9.18 -14.56
N THR A 105 21.60 -8.26 -15.51
CA THR A 105 20.45 -7.35 -15.59
C THR A 105 20.22 -6.48 -14.35
N GLY A 106 21.26 -6.21 -13.55
CA GLY A 106 21.15 -5.43 -12.30
C GLY A 106 20.49 -4.05 -12.46
N TRP A 107 20.60 -3.44 -13.65
CA TRP A 107 19.97 -2.17 -14.01
C TRP A 107 18.44 -2.18 -13.84
N LYS A 108 17.77 -3.33 -14.05
CA LYS A 108 16.30 -3.42 -13.97
C LYS A 108 15.76 -3.21 -12.55
N TYR A 109 16.61 -3.38 -11.53
CA TYR A 109 16.23 -3.15 -10.14
C TYR A 109 16.46 -1.70 -9.69
N LYS A 110 17.07 -0.86 -10.55
CA LYS A 110 17.39 0.55 -10.29
C LYS A 110 16.59 1.54 -11.14
N ASN A 111 15.89 1.06 -12.18
CA ASN A 111 15.21 1.91 -13.17
C ASN A 111 13.85 2.48 -12.72
N GLY A 112 13.41 2.18 -11.49
CA GLY A 112 12.12 2.65 -10.97
C GLY A 112 10.89 1.94 -11.57
N ASP A 113 11.08 0.80 -12.25
CA ASP A 113 9.97 0.03 -12.82
C ASP A 113 9.06 -0.52 -11.70
N THR A 114 7.78 -0.13 -11.75
CA THR A 114 6.76 -0.51 -10.78
C THR A 114 6.26 -1.94 -10.98
N SER A 115 6.63 -2.60 -12.08
CA SER A 115 6.34 -4.01 -12.37
C SER A 115 7.49 -4.95 -12.03
N THR A 116 8.65 -4.42 -11.63
CA THR A 116 9.81 -5.21 -11.22
C THR A 116 9.88 -5.30 -9.70
N LEU A 117 10.03 -6.52 -9.17
CA LEU A 117 10.23 -6.73 -7.74
C LEU A 117 11.62 -6.25 -7.31
N PRO A 118 11.78 -5.71 -6.08
CA PRO A 118 13.08 -5.33 -5.54
C PRO A 118 14.08 -6.49 -5.51
N TRP A 119 15.39 -6.18 -5.55
CA TRP A 119 16.45 -7.19 -5.47
C TRP A 119 16.36 -8.08 -4.22
N SER A 120 15.87 -7.56 -3.10
CA SER A 120 15.64 -8.35 -1.88
C SER A 120 14.77 -9.60 -2.13
N TYR A 121 13.87 -9.58 -3.12
CA TYR A 121 13.00 -10.71 -3.47
C TYR A 121 13.70 -11.80 -4.26
N THR A 122 14.94 -11.58 -4.72
CA THR A 122 15.76 -12.63 -5.37
C THR A 122 16.58 -13.44 -4.35
N LEU A 123 16.59 -13.04 -3.08
CA LEU A 123 17.41 -13.65 -2.03
C LEU A 123 16.71 -14.83 -1.34
N SER A 124 15.39 -14.95 -1.48
CA SER A 124 14.58 -15.98 -0.85
C SER A 124 13.53 -16.52 -1.82
N GLN A 125 12.77 -17.53 -1.38
CA GLN A 125 11.62 -18.00 -2.13
C GLN A 125 10.58 -16.87 -2.27
N MET A 126 10.19 -16.57 -3.51
CA MET A 126 9.18 -15.57 -3.81
C MET A 126 7.78 -16.04 -3.34
N PRO A 127 7.00 -15.17 -2.65
CA PRO A 127 5.61 -15.46 -2.30
C PRO A 127 4.79 -15.87 -3.52
N ALA A 128 3.87 -16.82 -3.36
CA ALA A 128 3.16 -17.43 -4.48
C ALA A 128 2.47 -16.40 -5.40
N PHE A 129 1.82 -15.40 -4.81
CA PHE A 129 1.09 -14.36 -5.56
C PHE A 129 1.97 -13.39 -6.36
N LEU A 130 3.29 -13.43 -6.17
CA LEU A 130 4.23 -12.56 -6.88
C LEU A 130 4.93 -13.30 -8.05
N ARG A 131 4.71 -14.62 -8.19
CA ARG A 131 5.45 -15.46 -9.16
C ARG A 131 5.03 -15.26 -10.61
N ASP A 132 3.75 -15.04 -10.84
CA ASP A 132 3.15 -15.01 -12.19
C ASP A 132 3.29 -13.63 -12.88
N GLY A 133 4.11 -12.75 -12.33
CA GLY A 133 4.33 -11.40 -12.83
C GLY A 133 3.34 -10.35 -12.32
N ALA A 134 3.58 -9.10 -12.67
CA ALA A 134 2.90 -7.94 -12.09
C ALA A 134 1.42 -7.79 -12.48
N ASP A 135 1.00 -8.49 -13.54
CA ASP A 135 -0.32 -8.33 -14.15
C ASP A 135 -1.13 -9.64 -14.27
N SER A 136 -0.79 -10.65 -13.46
CA SER A 136 -1.52 -11.93 -13.44
C SER A 136 -3.03 -11.75 -13.19
N PRO A 137 -3.89 -12.64 -13.73
CA PRO A 137 -5.35 -12.54 -13.56
C PRO A 137 -5.82 -12.69 -12.10
N LEU A 138 -5.08 -13.45 -11.28
CA LEU A 138 -5.40 -13.71 -9.88
C LEU A 138 -4.63 -12.83 -8.90
N SER A 139 -3.53 -12.22 -9.35
CA SER A 139 -2.74 -11.30 -8.55
C SER A 139 -2.14 -10.21 -9.42
N LYS A 140 -2.23 -8.97 -8.95
CA LYS A 140 -1.50 -7.85 -9.54
C LYS A 140 -0.60 -7.25 -8.48
N PHE A 141 0.59 -6.82 -8.85
CA PHE A 141 1.46 -6.12 -7.91
C PHE A 141 2.02 -4.83 -8.47
N TYR A 142 2.38 -3.95 -7.53
CA TYR A 142 2.97 -2.66 -7.75
C TYR A 142 4.12 -2.48 -6.75
N THR A 143 5.34 -2.33 -7.25
CA THR A 143 6.49 -1.92 -6.46
C THR A 143 6.48 -0.40 -6.35
N ILE A 144 6.50 0.14 -5.13
CA ILE A 144 6.65 1.59 -4.93
C ILE A 144 8.09 1.96 -5.33
N PRO A 145 8.29 2.79 -6.38
CA PRO A 145 9.62 3.23 -6.77
C PRO A 145 10.12 4.31 -5.81
N SER A 146 11.44 4.46 -5.68
CA SER A 146 12.02 5.64 -5.02
C SER A 146 12.06 6.78 -6.02
N THR A 147 11.51 7.93 -5.62
CA THR A 147 11.66 9.20 -6.36
C THR A 147 12.33 10.22 -5.45
N ASN A 148 12.66 11.40 -5.98
CA ASN A 148 13.21 12.49 -5.16
C ASN A 148 12.18 13.02 -4.14
N GLU A 149 10.90 12.99 -4.50
CA GLU A 149 9.78 13.46 -3.67
C GLU A 149 9.28 12.36 -2.71
N LEU A 150 9.48 11.09 -3.09
CA LEU A 150 9.06 9.92 -2.33
C LEU A 150 10.24 8.93 -2.24
N PRO A 151 11.27 9.22 -1.43
CA PRO A 151 12.36 8.29 -1.17
C PRO A 151 11.86 7.08 -0.37
N PHE A 152 12.60 5.97 -0.42
CA PHE A 152 12.24 4.81 0.41
C PHE A 152 12.14 5.16 1.90
N PRO A 153 11.15 4.61 2.64
CA PRO A 153 11.04 4.85 4.07
C PRO A 153 12.26 4.31 4.80
N VAL A 154 12.65 4.96 5.88
CA VAL A 154 13.83 4.61 6.67
C VAL A 154 13.40 3.89 7.93
N LEU A 155 14.17 2.88 8.35
CA LEU A 155 13.97 2.18 9.61
C LEU A 155 14.71 2.87 10.78
N PRO A 156 14.12 2.88 11.98
CA PRO A 156 12.80 2.34 12.33
C PRO A 156 11.64 3.23 11.83
N ILE A 157 10.48 2.64 11.54
CA ILE A 157 9.28 3.39 11.12
C ILE A 157 8.03 2.89 11.86
N SER A 158 7.25 3.82 12.39
CA SER A 158 5.95 3.50 12.99
C SER A 158 4.90 3.18 11.92
N PHE A 159 3.87 2.42 12.30
CA PHE A 159 2.77 2.13 11.39
C PHE A 159 2.03 3.39 10.91
N PRO A 160 1.74 4.41 11.75
CA PRO A 160 1.17 5.66 11.26
C PRO A 160 2.05 6.37 10.23
N ASN A 161 3.36 6.45 10.45
CA ASN A 161 4.27 7.09 9.49
C ASN A 161 4.33 6.32 8.17
N LEU A 162 4.32 4.98 8.24
CA LEU A 162 4.25 4.16 7.03
C LEU A 162 2.89 4.29 6.33
N ALA A 163 1.79 4.47 7.07
CA ALA A 163 0.47 4.76 6.48
C ALA A 163 0.48 6.10 5.72
N THR A 164 1.07 7.15 6.31
CA THR A 164 1.25 8.44 5.64
C THR A 164 2.09 8.29 4.37
N TYR A 165 3.23 7.58 4.43
CA TYR A 165 4.05 7.29 3.26
C TYR A 165 3.26 6.60 2.14
N LEU A 166 2.46 5.60 2.48
CA LEU A 166 1.61 4.88 1.53
C LEU A 166 0.52 5.79 0.94
N ALA A 167 -0.10 6.63 1.75
CA ALA A 167 -1.09 7.61 1.29
C ALA A 167 -0.46 8.59 0.28
N THR A 168 0.71 9.15 0.58
CA THR A 168 1.46 10.01 -0.35
C THR A 168 1.87 9.27 -1.63
N ALA A 169 2.20 7.98 -1.55
CA ALA A 169 2.48 7.16 -2.73
C ALA A 169 1.26 7.04 -3.66
N LEU A 170 0.07 6.90 -3.10
CA LEU A 170 -1.18 6.88 -3.87
C LEU A 170 -1.52 8.25 -4.45
N GLU A 171 -1.31 9.32 -3.70
CA GLU A 171 -1.50 10.70 -4.18
C GLU A 171 -0.60 10.98 -5.39
N THR A 172 0.69 10.66 -5.28
CA THR A 172 1.65 10.76 -6.39
C THR A 172 1.17 9.96 -7.61
N ALA A 173 0.63 8.76 -7.41
CA ALA A 173 0.07 7.95 -8.48
C ALA A 173 -1.19 8.53 -9.12
N ARG A 174 -2.01 9.24 -8.35
CA ARG A 174 -3.20 9.95 -8.84
C ARG A 174 -2.81 11.18 -9.64
N ASP A 175 -1.80 11.92 -9.21
CA ASP A 175 -1.31 13.10 -9.92
C ASP A 175 -0.66 12.73 -11.27
N ALA A 176 0.00 11.57 -11.33
CA ALA A 176 0.57 11.01 -12.55
C ALA A 176 -0.47 10.38 -13.51
N MET A 177 -1.78 10.46 -13.26
CA MET A 177 -2.80 9.77 -14.07
C MET A 177 -2.79 10.13 -15.55
N HIS A 178 -2.44 11.38 -15.87
CA HIS A 178 -2.35 11.90 -17.23
C HIS A 178 -0.98 11.71 -17.87
N ASP A 179 0.03 11.34 -17.09
CA ASP A 179 1.34 10.97 -17.61
C ASP A 179 1.31 9.52 -18.11
N SER A 180 1.39 9.38 -19.44
CA SER A 180 1.30 8.07 -20.10
C SER A 180 2.58 7.27 -20.04
N SER A 181 3.70 7.91 -19.71
CA SER A 181 5.03 7.35 -19.77
C SER A 181 5.45 6.66 -18.47
N SER A 182 4.83 7.01 -17.34
CA SER A 182 5.17 6.48 -16.04
C SER A 182 4.28 5.30 -15.62
N GLY A 183 4.93 4.21 -15.18
CA GLY A 183 4.25 3.08 -14.54
C GLY A 183 3.60 3.42 -13.20
N VAL A 184 3.76 4.67 -12.73
CA VAL A 184 3.35 5.17 -11.41
C VAL A 184 1.82 5.22 -11.28
N ARG A 185 1.10 5.60 -12.36
CA ARG A 185 -0.37 5.61 -12.36
C ARG A 185 -1.04 4.25 -12.13
N ARG A 186 -0.31 3.14 -12.29
CA ARG A 186 -0.85 1.78 -12.14
C ARG A 186 -1.44 1.56 -10.75
N LEU A 187 -0.81 2.11 -9.72
CA LEU A 187 -1.31 1.99 -8.35
C LEU A 187 -2.71 2.59 -8.20
N ALA A 188 -2.90 3.84 -8.66
CA ALA A 188 -4.19 4.51 -8.63
C ALA A 188 -5.24 3.72 -9.44
N LYS A 189 -4.88 3.25 -10.64
CA LYS A 189 -5.77 2.43 -11.48
C LYS A 189 -6.20 1.13 -10.80
N TYR A 190 -5.29 0.40 -10.16
CA TYR A 190 -5.64 -0.84 -9.47
C TYR A 190 -6.57 -0.56 -8.28
N ILE A 191 -6.30 0.48 -7.49
CA ILE A 191 -7.17 0.83 -6.37
C ILE A 191 -8.57 1.22 -6.86
N ASP A 192 -8.65 2.07 -7.89
CA ASP A 192 -9.93 2.46 -8.49
C ASP A 192 -10.71 1.29 -9.09
N GLN A 193 -10.00 0.33 -9.71
CA GLN A 193 -10.59 -0.84 -10.33
C GLN A 193 -11.08 -1.86 -9.30
N PHE A 194 -10.31 -2.08 -8.24
CA PHE A 194 -10.54 -3.17 -7.28
C PHE A 194 -11.41 -2.73 -6.10
N TYR A 195 -11.42 -1.43 -5.81
CA TYR A 195 -12.16 -0.85 -4.68
C TYR A 195 -12.98 0.36 -5.14
N PRO A 196 -13.93 0.20 -6.08
CA PRO A 196 -14.71 1.33 -6.59
C PRO A 196 -15.52 2.05 -5.50
N ASN A 197 -15.89 1.32 -4.43
CA ASN A 197 -16.64 1.83 -3.28
C ASN A 197 -15.74 2.50 -2.22
N ASP A 198 -14.41 2.35 -2.30
CA ASP A 198 -13.48 3.03 -1.38
C ASP A 198 -13.26 4.50 -1.80
N ARG A 199 -13.87 4.94 -2.90
CA ARG A 199 -13.94 6.35 -3.24
C ARG A 199 -14.79 7.04 -2.17
N PRO A 200 -14.33 8.16 -1.58
CA PRO A 200 -15.20 8.96 -0.74
C PRO A 200 -16.39 9.42 -1.59
N THR A 201 -17.55 8.84 -1.33
CA THR A 201 -18.83 9.32 -1.85
C THR A 201 -19.04 10.72 -1.32
N PHE A 202 -19.10 11.71 -2.22
CA PHE A 202 -19.51 13.07 -1.91
C PHE A 202 -21.02 13.15 -1.67
N ASP A 203 -21.54 12.35 -0.74
CA ASP A 203 -22.97 12.39 -0.41
C ASP A 203 -23.22 11.93 1.03
N ASP A 204 -22.82 12.79 1.97
CA ASP A 204 -23.49 12.91 3.27
C ASP A 204 -24.16 14.30 3.30
N GLY A 205 -25.20 14.44 2.49
CA GLY A 205 -26.32 15.33 2.79
C GLY A 205 -27.50 14.47 3.20
N PRO A 206 -28.20 14.75 4.32
CA PRO A 206 -29.39 14.00 4.64
C PRO A 206 -30.51 14.41 3.68
N GLU A 207 -31.24 13.40 3.21
CA GLU A 207 -32.59 13.46 2.62
C GLU A 207 -32.75 13.36 1.09
N ARG A 208 -33.50 12.30 0.72
CA ARG A 208 -34.48 12.14 -0.39
C ARG A 208 -34.06 11.49 -1.71
N GLY A 209 -34.68 10.32 -1.94
CA GLY A 209 -35.26 9.91 -3.24
C GLY A 209 -34.27 9.31 -4.23
N GLY A 210 -34.36 8.03 -4.60
CA GLY A 210 -35.50 7.51 -5.36
C GLY A 210 -35.25 7.67 -6.86
N MET A 211 -34.95 6.57 -7.54
CA MET A 211 -35.12 6.33 -8.99
C MET A 211 -34.96 7.54 -9.94
N ARG A 212 -33.84 7.64 -10.65
CA ARG A 212 -33.81 7.81 -12.12
C ARG A 212 -32.39 7.90 -12.67
N GLN A 213 -32.01 6.77 -13.24
CA GLN A 213 -31.10 6.68 -14.37
C GLN A 213 -31.59 7.59 -15.53
N ARG A 214 -30.63 8.14 -16.28
CA ARG A 214 -30.76 8.79 -17.61
C ARG A 214 -31.30 10.23 -17.52
N LEU A 215 -30.55 11.27 -17.91
CA LEU A 215 -30.22 11.64 -19.28
C LEU A 215 -29.18 12.79 -19.26
N LYS A 216 -28.32 12.78 -20.27
CA LYS A 216 -27.59 13.90 -20.92
C LYS A 216 -27.77 15.32 -20.36
N ASN A 217 -26.64 16.04 -20.25
CA ASN A 217 -26.34 17.37 -20.82
C ASN A 217 -24.88 17.67 -20.39
N PHE A 218 -23.83 17.58 -21.23
CA PHE A 218 -23.47 18.44 -22.36
C PHE A 218 -23.64 19.95 -22.09
N VAL A 219 -22.50 20.66 -22.20
CA VAL A 219 -22.25 22.12 -22.13
C VAL A 219 -22.13 22.70 -20.72
N GLY A 220 -20.94 23.20 -20.39
CA GLY A 220 -20.74 24.05 -19.21
C GLY A 220 -19.29 24.15 -18.76
N MET A 221 -18.57 25.16 -19.26
CA MET A 221 -17.40 25.75 -18.59
C MET A 221 -17.73 26.01 -17.12
N GLY A 222 -16.95 25.46 -16.21
CA GLY A 222 -17.07 25.70 -14.78
C GLY A 222 -15.85 25.15 -14.07
N SER A 223 -15.04 26.05 -13.54
CA SER A 223 -13.92 25.80 -12.63
C SER A 223 -14.24 24.68 -11.65
N ARG A 224 -13.52 23.57 -11.75
CA ARG A 224 -13.56 22.51 -10.73
C ARG A 224 -13.18 23.15 -9.39
N PRO A 225 -13.99 23.05 -8.33
CA PRO A 225 -13.56 23.49 -7.02
C PRO A 225 -12.31 22.70 -6.65
N GLN A 226 -11.26 23.44 -6.30
CA GLN A 226 -10.02 22.92 -5.79
C GLN A 226 -10.34 22.02 -4.60
N ARG A 227 -10.09 20.73 -4.81
CA ARG A 227 -10.32 19.63 -3.86
C ARG A 227 -9.70 20.00 -2.51
N ASP A 228 -10.47 19.80 -1.44
CA ASP A 228 -9.99 20.02 -0.08
C ASP A 228 -8.98 18.92 0.28
N ARG A 229 -7.68 19.24 0.11
CA ARG A 229 -6.49 18.40 0.36
C ARG A 229 -6.43 17.83 1.78
N ASN A 230 -7.28 18.33 2.67
CA ASN A 230 -7.18 18.11 4.09
C ASN A 230 -8.03 16.93 4.59
N ALA A 231 -9.11 16.53 3.91
CA ALA A 231 -10.03 15.50 4.43
C ALA A 231 -9.38 14.11 4.58
N ASP A 232 -8.55 13.72 3.61
CA ASP A 232 -7.86 12.41 3.61
C ASP A 232 -6.76 12.34 4.69
N VAL A 233 -6.13 13.48 5.02
CA VAL A 233 -5.15 13.61 6.10
C VAL A 233 -5.85 13.71 7.46
N TYR A 234 -6.96 14.45 7.56
CA TYR A 234 -7.72 14.58 8.81
C TYR A 234 -8.30 13.24 9.29
N GLU A 235 -8.80 12.36 8.40
CA GLU A 235 -9.26 11.02 8.79
C GLU A 235 -8.12 10.14 9.35
N LEU A 236 -6.88 10.37 8.92
CA LEU A 236 -5.68 9.66 9.40
C LEU A 236 -5.07 10.30 10.65
N VAL A 237 -5.30 11.59 10.87
CA VAL A 237 -4.62 12.38 11.90
C VAL A 237 -5.48 12.62 13.13
N THR A 238 -6.82 12.68 13.08
CA THR A 238 -7.61 13.02 14.28
C THR A 238 -7.47 11.96 15.38
N PRO A 239 -6.71 12.24 16.45
CA PRO A 239 -6.84 11.46 17.68
C PRO A 239 -8.10 12.01 18.37
N PHE A 240 -9.03 11.13 18.71
CA PHE A 240 -10.14 11.35 19.64
C PHE A 240 -10.33 12.80 20.15
N VAL A 241 -11.38 13.49 19.69
CA VAL A 241 -12.00 14.50 20.55
C VAL A 241 -12.52 13.71 21.74
N ALA A 242 -11.98 13.97 22.93
CA ALA A 242 -12.56 13.47 24.16
C ALA A 242 -14.01 13.99 24.19
N ASP A 243 -14.97 13.07 24.12
CA ASP A 243 -16.35 13.40 24.47
C ASP A 243 -16.32 13.95 25.89
N ASP A 244 -16.58 15.25 25.97
CA ASP A 244 -16.73 16.02 27.19
C ASP A 244 -18.09 15.64 27.82
N PHE A 245 -18.20 14.40 28.31
CA PHE A 245 -19.27 13.97 29.21
C PHE A 245 -18.70 13.78 30.61
N GLY A 246 -18.27 14.92 31.16
CA GLY A 246 -18.10 15.14 32.59
C GLY A 246 -19.10 16.19 33.07
N ARG A 247 -20.38 15.81 33.19
CA ARG A 247 -21.34 16.31 34.20
C ARG A 247 -22.66 15.55 34.14
#